data_AF-A0AA40PPW3-F1
#
_entry.id   AF-A0AA40PPW3-F1
#
_cell.length_a   1.000
_cell.length_b   1.000
_cell.length_c   1.000
_cell.angle_alpha   90.00
_cell.angle_beta   90.00
_cell.angle_gamma   90.00
#
_symmetry.space_group_name_H-M   'P 1'
#
loop_
_entity.id
_entity.type
_entity.pdbx_description
1 polymer ?
#
loop_
_entity_poly.entity_id
_entity_poly.type
_entity_poly.pdbx_seq_one_letter_code
_entity_poly.pdbx_strand_id
1 'polypeptide(L)'
;MFKLIKNLCFIGCCIVGYFWLRKESLVESWLSTQLHTQVSVGRISLKTSGIKIRHLCIYNLLSSDRFPYAAEMEYVNIRFSLISMLLAKKVEISDIFVHGTNFTIFPYDDNNQTNWSLLWKNLLPVKSLSKTTEGIASKIDKTPILIKRCIFVNTRIHGRSQNKDFSPLAVPSLEFQSTKTLPTPSIALSSLLYLAVEESLYHLRLPGDIVKPLAQQSREYFYSTYPGFQDHIKEKPPYVKPTEEIMGFIRDLLFR
;
A
#
# COMPACT_ATOMS: atom_id res chain seq x y z
N MET A 1 4.67 47.90 -5.38
CA MET A 1 3.96 46.62 -5.63
C MET A 1 4.70 45.68 -6.60
N PHE A 2 5.19 46.16 -7.76
CA PHE A 2 5.81 45.29 -8.78
C PHE A 2 7.05 44.49 -8.31
N LYS A 3 7.94 45.10 -7.49
CA LYS A 3 9.09 44.40 -6.88
C LYS A 3 8.66 43.27 -5.92
N LEU A 4 7.55 43.47 -5.20
CA LEU A 4 7.06 42.51 -4.19
C LEU A 4 6.42 41.29 -4.88
N ILE A 5 5.66 41.52 -5.96
CA ILE A 5 5.11 40.46 -6.82
C ILE A 5 6.23 39.68 -7.50
N LYS A 6 7.24 40.36 -8.07
CA LYS A 6 8.41 39.70 -8.69
C LYS A 6 9.15 38.79 -7.71
N ASN A 7 9.39 39.25 -6.48
CA ASN A 7 10.06 38.47 -5.44
C ASN A 7 9.21 37.27 -4.99
N LEU A 8 7.89 37.43 -4.86
CA LEU A 8 6.97 36.33 -4.56
C LEU A 8 6.93 35.28 -5.68
N CYS A 9 6.88 35.69 -6.95
CA CYS A 9 6.97 34.78 -8.09
C CYS A 9 8.30 34.02 -8.09
N PHE A 10 9.42 34.70 -7.83
CA PHE A 10 10.73 34.07 -7.76
C PHE A 10 10.81 33.03 -6.63
N ILE A 11 10.32 33.37 -5.44
CA ILE A 11 10.23 32.43 -4.31
C ILE A 11 9.34 31.24 -4.67
N GLY A 12 8.19 31.47 -5.30
CA GLY A 12 7.31 30.41 -5.78
C GLY A 12 8.00 29.47 -6.77
N CYS A 13 8.72 30.02 -7.76
CA CYS A 13 9.50 29.24 -8.71
C CYS A 13 10.61 28.43 -8.03
N CYS A 14 11.31 28.99 -7.05
CA CYS A 14 12.31 28.28 -6.26
C CYS A 14 11.71 27.11 -5.46
N ILE A 15 10.53 27.30 -4.85
CA ILE A 15 9.82 26.23 -4.13
C ILE A 15 9.38 25.11 -5.07
N VAL A 16 8.81 25.46 -6.22
CA VAL A 16 8.41 24.47 -7.24
C VAL A 16 9.62 23.73 -7.78
N GLY A 17 10.72 24.43 -8.07
CA GLY A 17 11.98 23.84 -8.50
C GLY A 17 12.57 22.87 -7.46
N TYR A 18 12.56 23.28 -6.18
CA TYR A 18 13.01 22.42 -5.09
C TYR A 18 12.16 21.15 -4.96
N PHE A 19 10.83 21.27 -5.02
CA PHE A 19 9.93 20.11 -5.00
C PHE A 19 10.17 19.20 -6.20
N TRP A 20 10.39 19.77 -7.38
CA TRP A 20 10.65 19.00 -8.60
C TRP A 20 11.93 18.16 -8.53
N LEU A 21 12.95 18.69 -7.85
CA LEU A 21 14.23 18.02 -7.63
C LEU A 21 14.17 16.96 -6.52
N ARG A 22 13.30 17.11 -5.51
CA ARG A 22 13.24 16.22 -4.33
C ARG A 22 12.01 15.31 -4.25
N LYS A 23 11.09 15.36 -5.21
CA LYS A 23 9.83 14.59 -5.19
C LYS A 23 10.05 13.09 -4.94
N GLU A 24 11.09 12.48 -5.52
CA GLU A 24 11.44 11.07 -5.28
C GLU A 24 11.74 10.81 -3.80
N SER A 25 12.70 11.55 -3.23
CA SER A 25 13.10 11.41 -1.82
C SER A 25 11.97 11.74 -0.84
N LEU A 26 11.06 12.66 -1.21
CA LEU A 26 9.89 12.98 -0.38
C LEU A 26 8.89 11.83 -0.34
N VAL A 27 8.59 11.23 -1.50
CA VAL A 27 7.69 10.07 -1.57
C VAL A 27 8.32 8.86 -0.89
N GLU A 28 9.63 8.66 -1.08
CA GLU A 28 10.39 7.60 -0.43
C GLU A 28 10.37 7.73 1.09
N SER A 29 10.66 8.92 1.62
CA SER A 29 10.63 9.19 3.06
C SER A 29 9.22 9.04 3.63
N TRP A 30 8.19 9.52 2.92
CA TRP A 30 6.80 9.35 3.35
C TRP A 30 6.40 7.87 3.39
N LEU A 31 6.62 7.12 2.30
CA LEU A 31 6.31 5.69 2.24
C LEU A 31 7.10 4.90 3.27
N SER A 32 8.38 5.19 3.45
CA SER A 32 9.22 4.52 4.45
C SER A 32 8.73 4.76 5.87
N THR A 33 8.21 5.97 6.13
CA THR A 33 7.60 6.30 7.43
C THR A 33 6.29 5.53 7.64
N GLN A 34 5.41 5.47 6.63
CA GLN A 34 4.13 4.77 6.76
C GLN A 34 4.27 3.26 6.83
N LEU A 35 5.22 2.69 6.08
CA LEU A 35 5.45 1.25 6.04
C LEU A 35 6.44 0.78 7.12
N HIS A 36 7.06 1.71 7.86
CA HIS A 36 8.12 1.44 8.84
C HIS A 36 9.18 0.45 8.32
N THR A 37 9.53 0.58 7.04
CA THR A 37 10.55 -0.18 6.33
C THR A 37 11.21 0.71 5.29
N GLN A 38 12.40 0.35 4.85
CA GLN A 38 13.04 1.07 3.75
C GLN A 38 12.21 0.91 2.48
N VAL A 39 11.96 2.02 1.80
CA VAL A 39 11.37 2.06 0.47
C VAL A 39 12.39 2.67 -0.46
N SER A 40 12.44 2.23 -1.71
CA SER A 40 13.16 2.93 -2.77
C SER A 40 12.18 3.33 -3.85
N VAL A 41 12.26 4.60 -4.24
CA VAL A 41 11.45 5.16 -5.31
C VAL A 41 12.37 5.57 -6.44
N GLY A 42 12.19 4.96 -7.61
CA GLY A 42 12.84 5.38 -8.83
C GLY A 42 12.24 6.67 -9.38
N ARG A 43 12.11 6.79 -10.69
CA ARG A 43 11.71 8.05 -11.33
C ARG A 43 10.22 8.36 -11.13
N ILE A 44 9.91 9.56 -10.63
CA ILE A 44 8.54 10.09 -10.61
C ILE A 44 8.34 11.04 -11.80
N SER A 45 7.31 10.78 -12.59
CA SER A 45 6.88 11.64 -13.70
C SER A 45 5.52 12.24 -13.37
N LEU A 46 5.50 13.55 -13.17
CA LEU A 46 4.28 14.32 -12.90
C LEU A 46 3.64 14.72 -14.24
N LYS A 47 2.35 14.45 -14.41
CA LYS A 47 1.52 14.90 -15.52
C LYS A 47 0.29 15.62 -14.96
N THR A 48 -0.33 16.47 -15.78
CA THR A 48 -1.57 17.17 -15.40
C THR A 48 -2.73 16.21 -15.07
N SER A 49 -2.70 15.01 -15.68
CA SER A 49 -3.71 13.97 -15.54
C SER A 49 -3.27 12.79 -14.65
N GLY A 50 -2.15 12.92 -13.91
CA GLY A 50 -1.69 11.84 -13.04
C GLY A 50 -0.20 11.82 -12.74
N ILE A 51 0.21 10.83 -11.97
CA ILE A 51 1.59 10.57 -11.54
C ILE A 51 1.99 9.18 -12.02
N LYS A 52 3.15 9.08 -12.66
CA LYS A 52 3.77 7.79 -12.96
C LYS A 52 5.03 7.61 -12.12
N ILE A 53 5.05 6.59 -11.28
CA ILE A 53 6.21 6.16 -10.50
C ILE A 53 6.81 4.95 -11.23
N ARG A 54 8.12 4.97 -11.49
CA ARG A 54 8.86 3.82 -12.02
C ARG A 54 9.74 3.24 -10.94
N HIS A 55 9.79 1.91 -10.85
CA HIS A 55 10.57 1.15 -9.87
C HIS A 55 10.25 1.58 -8.44
N LEU A 56 9.17 1.04 -7.88
CA LEU A 56 8.86 1.17 -6.47
C LEU A 56 9.21 -0.14 -5.77
N CYS A 57 10.15 -0.09 -4.84
CA CYS A 57 10.60 -1.27 -4.10
C CYS A 57 10.36 -1.07 -2.60
N ILE A 58 9.69 -2.03 -1.98
CA ILE A 58 9.50 -2.12 -0.53
C ILE A 58 10.48 -3.19 -0.03
N TYR A 59 11.41 -2.81 0.83
CA TYR A 59 12.42 -3.73 1.33
C TYR A 59 11.83 -4.67 2.39
N ASN A 60 12.38 -5.88 2.44
CA ASN A 60 12.16 -6.76 3.59
C ASN A 60 12.84 -6.16 4.82
N LEU A 61 12.18 -6.26 5.97
CA LEU A 61 12.76 -5.92 7.28
C LEU A 61 13.96 -6.79 7.63
N LEU A 62 13.99 -8.00 7.05
CA LEU A 62 15.07 -8.95 7.19
C LEU A 62 15.94 -8.84 5.94
N SER A 63 17.20 -8.50 6.14
CA SER A 63 18.20 -8.50 5.09
C SER A 63 18.36 -9.92 4.54
N SER A 64 17.93 -10.15 3.31
CA SER A 64 18.23 -11.35 2.53
C SER A 64 18.89 -10.92 1.24
N ASP A 65 20.11 -11.39 0.99
CA ASP A 65 20.83 -11.12 -0.27
C ASP A 65 20.07 -11.67 -1.48
N ARG A 66 19.30 -12.75 -1.28
CA ARG A 66 18.52 -13.40 -2.33
C ARG A 66 17.16 -12.73 -2.56
N PHE A 67 16.54 -12.23 -1.50
CA PHE A 67 15.21 -11.62 -1.52
C PHE A 67 15.21 -10.28 -0.80
N PRO A 68 15.84 -9.23 -1.38
CA PRO A 68 15.96 -7.93 -0.71
C PRO A 68 14.61 -7.20 -0.59
N TYR A 69 13.68 -7.45 -1.51
CA TYR A 69 12.40 -6.75 -1.59
C TYR A 69 11.25 -7.66 -1.14
N ALA A 70 10.32 -7.10 -0.37
CA ALA A 70 9.04 -7.73 -0.08
C ALA A 70 8.08 -7.57 -1.25
N ALA A 71 8.05 -6.36 -1.83
CA ALA A 71 7.31 -6.04 -3.03
C ALA A 71 8.17 -5.18 -3.94
N GLU A 72 8.21 -5.54 -5.22
CA GLU A 72 8.83 -4.76 -6.27
C GLU A 72 7.77 -4.48 -7.35
N MET A 73 7.67 -3.22 -7.79
CA MET A 73 6.71 -2.79 -8.80
C MET A 73 7.46 -2.06 -9.92
N GLU A 74 7.35 -2.57 -11.15
CA GLU A 74 7.98 -1.93 -12.32
C GLU A 74 7.45 -0.51 -12.55
N TYR A 75 6.13 -0.34 -12.51
CA TYR A 75 5.52 0.98 -12.54
C TYR A 75 4.16 1.05 -11.87
N VAL A 76 3.92 2.19 -11.22
CA VAL A 76 2.63 2.59 -10.64
C VAL A 76 2.16 3.85 -11.36
N ASN A 77 0.97 3.81 -11.93
CA ASN A 77 0.35 4.94 -12.61
C ASN A 77 -0.92 5.35 -11.87
N ILE A 78 -0.87 6.52 -11.25
CA ILE A 78 -1.96 7.11 -10.48
C ILE A 78 -2.60 8.17 -11.37
N ARG A 79 -3.82 7.92 -11.83
CA ARG A 79 -4.59 8.85 -12.66
C ARG A 79 -5.52 9.67 -11.80
N PHE A 80 -5.44 10.99 -11.94
CA PHE A 80 -6.34 11.94 -11.31
C PHE A 80 -6.46 13.20 -12.17
N SER A 81 -7.51 13.99 -11.95
CA SER A 81 -7.70 15.28 -12.60
C SER A 81 -7.44 16.39 -11.59
N LEU A 82 -6.35 17.15 -11.77
CA LEU A 82 -6.04 18.30 -10.91
C LEU A 82 -7.19 19.32 -10.89
N ILE A 83 -7.84 19.53 -12.03
CA ILE A 83 -8.98 20.44 -12.16
C ILE A 83 -10.15 19.92 -11.32
N SER A 84 -10.46 18.63 -11.43
CA SER A 84 -11.55 18.01 -10.65
C SER A 84 -11.25 18.04 -9.15
N MET A 85 -10.01 17.79 -8.74
CA MET A 85 -9.58 17.86 -7.33
C MET A 85 -9.70 19.28 -6.76
N LEU A 86 -9.30 20.31 -7.51
CA LEU A 86 -9.43 21.71 -7.12
C LEU A 86 -10.89 22.12 -6.94
N LEU A 87 -11.78 21.65 -7.81
CA LEU A 87 -13.21 21.95 -7.76
C LEU A 87 -13.95 21.18 -6.66
N ALA A 88 -13.62 19.89 -6.48
CA ALA A 88 -14.31 19.00 -5.54
C ALA A 88 -13.85 19.16 -4.09
N LYS A 89 -12.75 19.90 -3.83
CA LYS A 89 -12.09 20.02 -2.52
C LYS A 89 -11.77 18.66 -1.87
N LYS A 90 -11.61 17.62 -2.68
CA LYS A 90 -11.32 16.24 -2.26
C LYS A 90 -10.25 15.66 -3.17
N VAL A 91 -9.46 14.74 -2.65
CA VAL A 91 -8.47 14.01 -3.43
C VAL A 91 -9.16 12.82 -4.09
N GLU A 92 -9.33 12.90 -5.41
CA GLU A 92 -10.01 11.89 -6.19
C GLU A 92 -9.03 11.23 -7.16
N ILE A 93 -8.74 9.97 -6.91
CA ILE A 93 -7.92 9.10 -7.74
C ILE A 93 -8.86 8.25 -8.58
N SER A 94 -8.80 8.43 -9.89
CA SER A 94 -9.64 7.68 -10.84
C SER A 94 -9.15 6.25 -11.01
N ASP A 95 -7.85 6.07 -11.26
CA ASP A 95 -7.26 4.75 -11.44
C ASP A 95 -5.89 4.71 -10.76
N ILE A 96 -5.61 3.66 -10.00
CA ILE A 96 -4.27 3.23 -9.65
C ILE A 96 -3.98 2.00 -10.50
N PHE A 97 -2.99 2.08 -11.38
CA PHE A 97 -2.59 0.97 -12.23
C PHE A 97 -1.16 0.55 -11.85
N VAL A 98 -1.04 -0.62 -11.23
CA VAL A 98 0.22 -1.22 -10.81
C VAL A 98 0.57 -2.33 -11.80
N HIS A 99 1.77 -2.28 -12.36
CA HIS A 99 2.24 -3.27 -13.32
C HIS A 99 3.56 -3.88 -12.91
N GLY A 100 3.71 -5.17 -13.22
CA GLY A 100 4.94 -5.90 -12.99
C GLY A 100 5.22 -5.94 -11.49
N THR A 101 4.27 -6.47 -10.73
CA THR A 101 4.40 -6.57 -9.27
C THR A 101 5.00 -7.93 -8.92
N ASN A 102 6.15 -7.95 -8.27
CA ASN A 102 6.75 -9.14 -7.72
C ASN A 102 6.58 -9.11 -6.21
N PHE A 103 5.82 -10.05 -5.66
CA PHE A 103 5.71 -10.26 -4.22
C PHE A 103 6.62 -11.41 -3.80
N THR A 104 7.49 -11.15 -2.83
CA THR A 104 8.36 -12.16 -2.25
C THR A 104 7.73 -12.72 -0.99
N ILE A 105 7.62 -14.04 -0.87
CA ILE A 105 7.10 -14.70 0.33
C ILE A 105 8.06 -15.79 0.78
N PHE A 106 8.54 -15.71 2.02
CA PHE A 106 9.37 -16.76 2.60
C PHE A 106 9.11 -16.90 4.10
N PRO A 107 9.29 -18.11 4.67
CA PRO A 107 9.23 -18.32 6.11
C PRO A 107 10.40 -17.60 6.79
N TYR A 108 10.09 -16.93 7.88
CA TYR A 108 11.02 -16.18 8.73
C TYR A 108 11.38 -16.96 10.01
N ASP A 109 10.44 -17.72 10.57
CA ASP A 109 10.63 -18.39 11.85
C ASP A 109 10.02 -19.80 11.82
N ASP A 110 10.53 -20.71 12.65
CA ASP A 110 10.05 -22.09 12.80
C ASP A 110 8.57 -22.13 13.26
N ASN A 111 8.07 -21.01 13.79
CA ASN A 111 6.67 -20.76 14.14
C ASN A 111 5.77 -20.45 12.94
N ASN A 112 6.12 -20.90 11.74
CA ASN A 112 5.36 -20.67 10.51
C ASN A 112 5.13 -19.17 10.18
N GLN A 113 5.99 -18.26 10.65
CA GLN A 113 5.86 -16.83 10.29
C GLN A 113 6.49 -16.55 8.95
N THR A 114 5.91 -15.61 8.18
CA THR A 114 6.49 -15.16 6.91
C THR A 114 7.06 -13.75 7.03
N ASN A 115 7.89 -13.34 6.06
CA ASN A 115 8.38 -11.96 5.95
C ASN A 115 7.27 -10.90 5.96
N TRP A 116 6.12 -11.17 5.34
CA TRP A 116 4.97 -10.27 5.32
C TRP A 116 4.33 -10.06 6.68
N SER A 117 4.44 -11.02 7.60
CA SER A 117 3.93 -10.84 8.97
C SER A 117 4.66 -9.73 9.72
N LEU A 118 5.96 -9.56 9.49
CA LEU A 118 6.74 -8.48 10.07
C LEU A 118 6.34 -7.13 9.49
N LEU A 119 6.11 -7.08 8.16
CA LEU A 119 5.64 -5.87 7.50
C LEU A 119 4.27 -5.46 8.02
N TRP A 120 3.31 -6.38 8.11
CA TRP A 120 1.98 -6.07 8.65
C TRP A 120 2.03 -5.62 10.12
N LYS A 121 2.85 -6.25 10.97
CA LYS A 121 3.07 -5.77 12.36
C LYS A 121 3.56 -4.32 12.38
N ASN A 122 4.40 -3.94 11.43
CA ASN A 122 4.93 -2.59 11.30
C ASN A 122 3.92 -1.58 10.73
N LEU A 123 2.88 -2.04 10.02
CA LEU A 123 1.78 -1.18 9.56
C LEU A 123 0.78 -0.83 10.66
N LEU A 124 0.86 -1.46 11.83
CA LEU A 124 -0.02 -1.16 12.94
C LEU A 124 0.14 0.31 13.32
N PRO A 125 -0.96 1.08 13.39
CA PRO A 125 -0.90 2.40 13.99
C PRO A 125 -0.53 2.18 15.46
N VAL A 126 0.74 2.37 15.79
CA VAL A 126 1.21 2.43 17.17
C VAL A 126 0.35 3.49 17.84
N LYS A 127 -0.58 3.06 18.71
CA LYS A 127 -1.51 3.92 19.47
C LYS A 127 -0.81 4.96 20.37
N SER A 128 0.50 5.15 20.23
CA SER A 128 1.34 5.95 21.11
C SER A 128 2.47 6.75 20.42
N LEU A 129 2.47 6.95 19.09
CA LEU A 129 3.44 7.87 18.46
C LEU A 129 2.85 9.21 17.99
N SER A 130 1.85 9.72 18.70
CA SER A 130 1.44 11.13 18.56
C SER A 130 2.20 11.98 19.57
N LYS A 131 3.37 12.51 19.16
CA LYS A 131 3.81 13.85 19.60
C LYS A 131 4.99 14.49 18.88
N THR A 132 5.68 13.82 17.94
CA THR A 132 6.95 14.39 17.46
C THR A 132 7.19 14.20 15.97
N THR A 133 6.29 14.71 15.13
CA THR A 133 6.66 15.36 13.85
C THR A 133 5.44 16.03 13.22
N GLU A 134 5.21 17.29 13.56
CA GLU A 134 4.33 18.18 12.78
C GLU A 134 5.03 18.55 11.46
N GLY A 135 5.19 17.57 10.57
CA GLY A 135 5.73 17.74 9.22
C GLY A 135 4.66 17.71 8.13
N ILE A 136 5.04 18.03 6.89
CA ILE A 136 4.16 17.94 5.70
C ILE A 136 3.54 16.53 5.54
N ALA A 137 4.28 15.50 5.94
CA ALA A 137 3.84 14.09 5.93
C ALA A 137 2.55 13.84 6.74
N SER A 138 2.39 14.48 7.90
CA SER A 138 1.21 14.32 8.75
C SER A 138 0.00 15.11 8.26
N LYS A 139 0.20 16.11 7.39
CA LYS A 139 -0.89 16.82 6.69
C LYS A 139 -1.41 16.03 5.49
N ILE A 140 -0.51 15.36 4.76
CA ILE A 140 -0.89 14.49 3.63
C ILE A 140 -1.82 13.38 4.11
N ASP A 141 -1.48 12.72 5.22
CA ASP A 141 -2.26 11.59 5.72
C ASP A 141 -3.62 11.96 6.33
N LYS A 142 -3.86 13.23 6.65
CA LYS A 142 -5.16 13.70 7.16
C LYS A 142 -6.19 13.95 6.06
N THR A 143 -5.77 13.94 4.79
CA THR A 143 -6.66 14.27 3.68
C THR A 143 -7.34 12.99 3.18
N PRO A 144 -8.66 12.84 3.33
CA PRO A 144 -9.36 11.68 2.82
C PRO A 144 -9.21 11.56 1.30
N ILE A 145 -9.01 10.34 0.82
CA ILE A 145 -8.85 10.04 -0.60
C ILE A 145 -9.96 9.11 -1.08
N LEU A 146 -10.47 9.36 -2.28
CA LEU A 146 -11.36 8.43 -2.99
C LEU A 146 -10.55 7.75 -4.10
N ILE A 147 -10.41 6.42 -4.03
CA ILE A 147 -9.71 5.63 -5.05
C ILE A 147 -10.74 4.84 -5.85
N LYS A 148 -11.24 5.35 -6.98
CA LYS A 148 -12.32 4.70 -7.73
C LYS A 148 -11.96 3.30 -8.22
N ARG A 149 -10.71 3.08 -8.64
CA ARG A 149 -10.26 1.79 -9.15
C ARG A 149 -8.78 1.58 -8.90
N CYS A 150 -8.40 0.36 -8.54
CA CYS A 150 -7.02 -0.11 -8.43
C CYS A 150 -6.88 -1.42 -9.22
N ILE A 151 -5.89 -1.49 -10.10
CA ILE A 151 -5.66 -2.65 -10.98
C ILE A 151 -4.21 -3.09 -10.85
N PHE A 152 -4.01 -4.38 -10.61
CA PHE A 152 -2.70 -5.03 -10.66
C PHE A 152 -2.64 -5.92 -11.91
N VAL A 153 -1.60 -5.74 -12.72
CA VAL A 153 -1.37 -6.50 -13.96
C VAL A 153 0.05 -7.06 -13.97
N ASN A 154 0.21 -8.28 -14.52
CA ASN A 154 1.48 -8.99 -14.57
C ASN A 154 2.09 -9.15 -13.15
N THR A 155 1.24 -9.53 -12.20
CA THR A 155 1.66 -9.81 -10.82
C THR A 155 2.24 -11.21 -10.75
N ARG A 156 3.31 -11.36 -9.96
CA ARG A 156 4.00 -12.62 -9.73
C ARG A 156 4.29 -12.77 -8.25
N ILE A 157 4.21 -14.01 -7.77
CA ILE A 157 4.69 -14.36 -6.44
C ILE A 157 5.92 -15.23 -6.60
N HIS A 158 7.00 -14.85 -5.93
CA HIS A 158 8.21 -15.66 -5.81
C HIS A 158 8.55 -15.85 -4.34
N GLY A 159 9.42 -16.82 -4.04
CA GLY A 159 9.70 -17.08 -2.65
C GLY A 159 10.30 -18.44 -2.37
N ARG A 160 10.22 -18.80 -1.08
CA ARG A 160 10.75 -20.04 -0.54
C ARG A 160 9.71 -20.68 0.37
N SER A 161 9.52 -21.99 0.26
CA SER A 161 8.83 -22.82 1.24
C SER A 161 9.88 -23.64 1.96
N GLN A 162 9.97 -23.52 3.30
CA GLN A 162 10.94 -24.19 4.18
C GLN A 162 12.39 -24.13 3.64
N ASN A 163 12.78 -25.06 2.77
CA ASN A 163 14.12 -25.15 2.16
C ASN A 163 14.16 -25.16 0.63
N LYS A 164 13.03 -24.96 -0.05
CA LYS A 164 12.97 -24.96 -1.51
C LYS A 164 12.39 -23.66 -2.04
N ASP A 165 13.16 -23.01 -2.88
CA ASP A 165 12.69 -21.87 -3.66
C ASP A 165 11.69 -22.37 -4.71
N PHE A 166 10.62 -21.61 -4.90
CA PHE A 166 9.66 -21.88 -5.97
C PHE A 166 9.79 -20.83 -7.06
N SER A 167 9.64 -21.27 -8.31
CA SER A 167 9.67 -20.39 -9.48
C SER A 167 8.57 -19.33 -9.41
N PRO A 168 8.78 -18.14 -10.00
CA PRO A 168 7.76 -17.10 -10.02
C PRO A 168 6.42 -17.63 -10.56
N LEU A 169 5.38 -17.51 -9.75
CA LEU A 169 4.03 -17.92 -10.08
C LEU A 169 3.23 -16.71 -10.55
N ALA A 170 2.70 -16.79 -11.77
CA ALA A 170 1.88 -15.72 -12.32
C ALA A 170 0.50 -15.68 -11.64
N VAL A 171 0.08 -14.49 -11.24
CA VAL A 171 -1.22 -14.20 -10.66
C VAL A 171 -2.10 -13.60 -11.77
N PRO A 172 -3.38 -13.99 -11.89
CA PRO A 172 -4.32 -13.31 -12.77
C PRO A 172 -4.43 -11.82 -12.40
N SER A 173 -4.82 -10.98 -13.37
CA SER A 173 -5.01 -9.56 -13.12
C SER A 173 -6.04 -9.34 -12.01
N LEU A 174 -5.70 -8.49 -11.04
CA LEU A 174 -6.56 -8.17 -9.91
C LEU A 174 -7.15 -6.79 -10.13
N GLU A 175 -8.47 -6.66 -9.98
CA GLU A 175 -9.17 -5.38 -10.07
C GLU A 175 -9.99 -5.14 -8.81
N PHE A 176 -9.81 -3.95 -8.24
CA PHE A 176 -10.51 -3.48 -7.07
C PHE A 176 -11.21 -2.16 -7.41
N GLN A 177 -12.51 -2.02 -7.12
CA GLN A 177 -13.30 -0.82 -7.46
C GLN A 177 -13.91 -0.21 -6.20
N SER A 178 -13.72 1.09 -5.96
CA SER A 178 -14.34 1.78 -4.82
C SER A 178 -15.74 2.23 -5.10
N THR A 179 -16.62 2.09 -4.11
CA THR A 179 -18.03 2.42 -4.28
C THR A 179 -18.57 3.51 -3.36
N LYS A 180 -17.78 4.14 -2.45
CA LYS A 180 -18.05 5.48 -1.80
C LYS A 180 -17.13 5.93 -0.65
N THR A 181 -16.27 5.09 -0.10
CA THR A 181 -15.54 5.42 1.13
C THR A 181 -14.33 6.35 0.91
N LEU A 182 -13.95 7.05 1.97
CA LEU A 182 -12.91 8.10 1.98
C LEU A 182 -11.82 7.79 3.03
N PRO A 183 -11.06 6.68 2.89
CA PRO A 183 -9.96 6.38 3.80
C PRO A 183 -8.86 7.44 3.75
N THR A 184 -8.02 7.48 4.78
CA THR A 184 -6.75 8.21 4.70
C THR A 184 -5.76 7.49 3.77
N PRO A 185 -4.77 8.18 3.20
CA PRO A 185 -3.75 7.58 2.35
C PRO A 185 -3.06 6.37 2.98
N SER A 186 -2.70 6.43 4.26
CA SER A 186 -2.04 5.31 4.96
C SER A 186 -2.95 4.10 5.10
N ILE A 187 -4.22 4.31 5.46
CA ILE A 187 -5.20 3.22 5.56
C ILE A 187 -5.43 2.59 4.19
N ALA A 188 -5.57 3.42 3.15
CA ALA A 188 -5.76 2.94 1.79
C ALA A 188 -4.54 2.15 1.28
N LEU A 189 -3.32 2.63 1.54
CA LEU A 189 -2.07 1.96 1.16
C LEU A 189 -1.97 0.58 1.83
N SER A 190 -2.10 0.53 3.16
CA SER A 190 -2.01 -0.72 3.91
C SER A 190 -3.09 -1.72 3.49
N SER A 191 -4.32 -1.25 3.29
CA SER A 191 -5.44 -2.09 2.85
C SER A 191 -5.26 -2.61 1.43
N LEU A 192 -4.78 -1.78 0.49
CA LEU A 192 -4.52 -2.21 -0.89
C LEU A 192 -3.37 -3.21 -0.96
N LEU A 193 -2.29 -3.01 -0.20
CA LEU A 193 -1.19 -3.96 -0.12
C LEU A 193 -1.65 -5.30 0.46
N TYR A 194 -2.44 -5.27 1.53
CA TYR A 194 -3.03 -6.45 2.13
C TYR A 194 -3.88 -7.24 1.12
N LEU A 195 -4.85 -6.57 0.49
CA LEU A 195 -5.73 -7.19 -0.50
C LEU A 195 -4.96 -7.76 -1.68
N ALA A 196 -3.96 -7.03 -2.19
CA ALA A 196 -3.17 -7.48 -3.32
C ALA A 196 -2.40 -8.76 -2.99
N VAL A 197 -1.78 -8.86 -1.81
CA VAL A 197 -1.08 -10.07 -1.37
C VAL A 197 -2.07 -11.21 -1.15
N GLU A 198 -3.17 -10.96 -0.45
CA GLU A 198 -4.15 -12.00 -0.13
C GLU A 198 -4.85 -12.58 -1.36
N GLU A 199 -5.41 -11.74 -2.23
CA GLU A 199 -6.05 -12.21 -3.47
C GLU A 199 -5.05 -12.96 -4.36
N SER A 200 -3.80 -12.48 -4.40
CA SER A 200 -2.75 -13.17 -5.16
C SER A 200 -2.55 -14.59 -4.65
N LEU A 201 -2.58 -14.81 -3.34
CA LEU A 201 -2.41 -16.13 -2.74
C LEU A 201 -3.63 -17.01 -2.89
N TYR A 202 -4.83 -16.44 -2.81
CA TYR A 202 -6.08 -17.18 -3.04
C TYR A 202 -6.10 -17.82 -4.44
N HIS A 203 -5.60 -17.08 -5.44
CA HIS A 203 -5.54 -17.57 -6.82
C HIS A 203 -4.39 -18.57 -7.06
N LEU A 204 -3.39 -18.64 -6.19
CA LEU A 204 -2.26 -19.54 -6.34
C LEU A 204 -2.41 -20.81 -5.49
N ARG A 205 -2.12 -21.96 -6.10
CA ARG A 205 -2.00 -23.24 -5.38
C ARG A 205 -0.66 -23.35 -4.66
N LEU A 206 -0.37 -22.40 -3.79
CA LEU A 206 0.86 -22.39 -3.01
C LEU A 206 0.84 -23.50 -1.94
N PRO A 207 2.03 -23.96 -1.51
CA PRO A 207 2.15 -24.93 -0.43
C PRO A 207 1.41 -24.48 0.84
N GLY A 208 0.69 -25.40 1.48
CA GLY A 208 -0.18 -25.10 2.62
C GLY A 208 0.56 -24.57 3.85
N ASP A 209 1.86 -24.87 3.97
CA ASP A 209 2.81 -24.34 4.96
C ASP A 209 3.16 -22.86 4.75
N ILE A 210 2.90 -22.28 3.57
CA ILE A 210 3.00 -20.83 3.35
C ILE A 210 1.63 -20.18 3.47
N VAL A 211 0.61 -20.77 2.86
CA VAL A 211 -0.71 -20.14 2.74
C VAL A 211 -1.43 -20.07 4.08
N LYS A 212 -1.47 -21.17 4.85
CA LYS A 212 -2.21 -21.20 6.13
C LYS A 212 -1.63 -20.20 7.13
N PRO A 213 -0.31 -20.13 7.33
CA PRO A 213 0.23 -19.23 8.33
C PRO A 213 0.16 -17.77 7.93
N LEU A 214 0.39 -17.47 6.65
CA LEU A 214 0.20 -16.10 6.17
C LEU A 214 -1.26 -15.67 6.32
N ALA A 215 -2.22 -16.53 5.94
CA ALA A 215 -3.64 -16.24 6.13
C ALA A 215 -4.01 -16.08 7.61
N GLN A 216 -3.36 -16.79 8.54
CA GLN A 216 -3.58 -16.59 9.96
C GLN A 216 -3.04 -15.23 10.43
N GLN A 217 -1.80 -14.90 10.04
CA GLN A 217 -1.13 -13.64 10.38
C GLN A 217 -1.87 -12.42 9.82
N SER A 218 -2.42 -12.56 8.60
CA SER A 218 -3.20 -11.52 7.96
C SER A 218 -4.48 -11.23 8.75
N ARG A 219 -5.14 -12.26 9.29
CA ARG A 219 -6.34 -12.12 10.15
C ARG A 219 -5.98 -11.47 11.48
N GLU A 220 -4.90 -11.90 12.11
CA GLU A 220 -4.44 -11.32 13.38
C GLU A 220 -4.15 -9.82 13.23
N TYR A 221 -3.45 -9.43 12.16
CA TYR A 221 -3.24 -8.01 11.81
C TYR A 221 -4.56 -7.27 11.68
N PHE A 222 -5.49 -7.81 10.90
CA PHE A 222 -6.77 -7.16 10.66
C PHE A 222 -7.57 -6.95 11.95
N TYR A 223 -7.72 -7.98 12.79
CA TYR A 223 -8.49 -7.85 14.03
C TYR A 223 -7.86 -6.90 15.04
N SER A 224 -6.53 -6.83 15.09
CA SER A 224 -5.84 -5.85 15.94
C SER A 224 -6.06 -4.40 15.48
N THR A 225 -6.19 -4.20 14.16
CA THR A 225 -6.41 -2.87 13.56
C THR A 225 -7.87 -2.43 13.66
N TYR A 226 -8.81 -3.38 13.61
CA TYR A 226 -10.25 -3.14 13.70
C TYR A 226 -10.88 -3.93 14.85
N PRO A 227 -10.60 -3.57 16.13
CA PRO A 227 -11.04 -4.36 17.28
C PRO A 227 -12.56 -4.52 17.37
N GLY A 228 -13.35 -3.51 16.94
CA GLY A 228 -14.81 -3.58 16.90
C GLY A 228 -15.37 -4.53 15.84
N PHE A 229 -14.55 -5.04 14.91
CA PHE A 229 -14.98 -6.04 13.94
C PHE A 229 -15.29 -7.39 14.59
N GLN A 230 -14.56 -7.76 15.65
CA GLN A 230 -14.81 -9.03 16.35
C GLN A 230 -16.21 -9.12 16.95
N ASP A 231 -16.79 -7.97 17.31
CA ASP A 231 -18.15 -7.91 17.85
C ASP A 231 -19.20 -8.05 16.74
N HIS A 232 -18.90 -7.63 15.50
CA HIS A 232 -19.75 -7.87 14.32
C HIS A 232 -19.77 -9.34 13.86
N ILE A 233 -18.67 -10.09 14.04
CA ILE A 233 -18.63 -11.53 13.70
C ILE A 233 -19.57 -12.31 14.61
N LYS A 234 -19.64 -11.94 15.90
CA LYS A 234 -20.47 -12.64 16.90
C LYS A 234 -21.98 -12.48 16.64
N GLU A 235 -22.39 -11.48 15.85
CA GLU A 235 -23.80 -11.16 15.59
C GLU A 235 -24.36 -11.83 14.31
N LYS A 236 -23.55 -12.45 13.45
CA LYS A 236 -23.99 -13.10 12.20
C LYS A 236 -24.09 -14.64 12.32
N PRO A 237 -25.00 -15.30 11.57
CA PRO A 237 -25.20 -16.75 11.66
C PRO A 237 -23.97 -17.53 11.14
N PRO A 238 -23.78 -18.80 11.57
CA PRO A 238 -22.52 -19.50 11.40
C PRO A 238 -22.34 -20.02 9.96
N TYR A 239 -21.08 -20.13 9.54
CA TYR A 239 -20.55 -20.63 8.26
C TYR A 239 -20.14 -19.61 7.19
N VAL A 240 -19.54 -18.49 7.59
CA VAL A 240 -18.61 -17.78 6.71
C VAL A 240 -17.19 -17.98 7.25
N LYS A 241 -16.22 -18.28 6.39
CA LYS A 241 -14.83 -18.41 6.87
C LYS A 241 -14.38 -17.04 7.40
N PRO A 242 -13.68 -16.97 8.55
CA PRO A 242 -13.20 -15.69 9.09
C PRO A 242 -12.40 -14.84 8.10
N THR A 243 -11.64 -15.49 7.18
CA THR A 243 -10.99 -14.78 6.06
C THR A 243 -11.99 -14.08 5.14
N GLU A 244 -13.06 -14.76 4.75
CA GLU A 244 -14.05 -14.22 3.81
C GLU A 244 -14.79 -13.02 4.42
N GLU A 245 -15.01 -13.02 5.74
CA GLU A 245 -15.60 -11.87 6.44
C GLU A 245 -14.63 -10.69 6.55
N ILE A 246 -13.35 -10.94 6.83
CA ILE A 246 -12.31 -9.91 6.86
C ILE A 246 -12.16 -9.29 5.48
N MET A 247 -12.07 -10.12 4.44
CA MET A 247 -12.02 -9.66 3.07
C MET A 247 -13.28 -8.91 2.68
N GLY A 248 -14.45 -9.41 3.08
CA GLY A 248 -15.71 -8.71 2.95
C GLY A 248 -15.67 -7.33 3.60
N PHE A 249 -15.09 -7.18 4.78
CA PHE A 249 -14.97 -5.90 5.47
C PHE A 249 -13.95 -4.96 4.84
N ILE A 250 -12.76 -5.43 4.47
CA ILE A 250 -11.75 -4.57 3.83
C ILE A 250 -12.27 -4.14 2.46
N ARG A 251 -12.95 -5.05 1.76
CA ARG A 251 -13.70 -4.70 0.57
C ARG A 251 -14.78 -3.70 0.90
N ASP A 252 -15.58 -3.87 1.95
CA ASP A 252 -16.57 -2.86 2.32
C ASP A 252 -15.92 -1.50 2.71
N LEU A 253 -14.74 -1.51 3.32
CA LEU A 253 -14.03 -0.32 3.76
C LEU A 253 -13.50 0.50 2.58
N LEU A 254 -13.11 -0.15 1.48
CA LEU A 254 -12.55 0.53 0.30
C LEU A 254 -13.53 0.56 -0.89
N PHE A 255 -14.48 -0.35 -0.91
CA PHE A 255 -15.24 -0.84 -2.07
C PHE A 255 -16.72 -1.13 -1.74
N ARG A 256 -17.33 -0.38 -0.81
CA ARG A 256 -18.80 -0.35 -0.59
C ARG A 256 -19.48 0.90 -1.08
#